data_AF-A0A2P6V752-F1
#
_entry.id   AF-A0A2P6V752-F1
#
_cell.length_a   1.000
_cell.length_b   1.000
_cell.length_c   1.000
_cell.angle_alpha   90.00
_cell.angle_beta   90.00
_cell.angle_gamma   90.00
#
_symmetry.space_group_name_H-M   'P 1'
#
loop_
_entity.id
_entity.type
_entity.pdbx_description
1 polymer ?
#
loop_
_entity_poly.entity_id
_entity_poly.type
_entity_poly.pdbx_seq_one_letter_code
_entity_poly.pdbx_strand_id
1 'polypeptide(L)'
;MTVSWGRNRDCRQLALGTAVAAVMVTLAWLGACRRTLYVRWREPLATLGALVYSVAAVEEALRSSIGSHVERHGGSTLRLLGSMAAHSPAIMLLLYAARLYAVKGRLSLAWGMVVQPLLAAYPIINGRRLCVLALDTRGTPALMHELRRRLALIFGAPFVLLDTTADRSASSAHMEDCIAVHAFTVVLCMVALPLLAVRAFEQRRRRLQKCWEEQQQRAAQAAEQAHNWWMWSPVDLPPSSSSHQQQRQRQQQGGGGGGARQQAAVQEPRQRRLWWADGGSDEDEDEEAAWLEDDAAEAAAEDWQESIPRPLEGLLHLYFCTCLSWAASAWLAALVA
;
A
#
# COMPACT_ATOMS: atom_id res chain seq x y z
N MET A 1 15.80 41.30 -27.19
CA MET A 1 15.96 39.98 -27.86
C MET A 1 15.73 38.83 -26.86
N THR A 2 14.54 38.70 -26.28
CA THR A 2 14.24 37.70 -25.22
C THR A 2 13.06 36.77 -25.56
N VAL A 3 12.45 36.91 -26.74
CA VAL A 3 11.21 36.20 -27.09
C VAL A 3 11.44 34.76 -27.59
N SER A 4 12.64 34.38 -28.04
CA SER A 4 12.88 33.04 -28.61
C SER A 4 13.09 31.92 -27.58
N TRP A 5 13.41 32.25 -26.32
CA TRP A 5 13.69 31.25 -25.28
C TRP A 5 12.43 30.60 -24.69
N GLY A 6 11.28 31.26 -24.77
CA GLY A 6 10.00 30.71 -24.29
C GLY A 6 9.54 29.51 -25.13
N ARG A 7 9.58 29.64 -26.46
CA ARG A 7 8.96 28.67 -27.38
C ARG A 7 9.55 27.26 -27.31
N ASN A 8 10.86 27.12 -27.05
CA ASN A 8 11.51 25.81 -26.88
C ASN A 8 11.15 25.11 -25.57
N ARG A 9 10.73 25.85 -24.53
CA ARG A 9 10.40 25.28 -23.21
C ARG A 9 9.03 24.63 -23.20
N ASP A 10 8.08 25.21 -23.92
CA ASP A 10 6.70 24.71 -24.01
C ASP A 10 6.64 23.39 -24.79
N CYS A 11 7.39 23.28 -25.90
CA CYS A 11 7.48 22.04 -26.69
C CYS A 11 8.02 20.85 -25.87
N ARG A 12 9.02 21.08 -24.99
CA ARG A 12 9.57 20.02 -24.13
C ARG A 12 8.57 19.52 -23.09
N GLN A 13 7.75 20.42 -22.53
CA GLN A 13 6.72 20.05 -21.55
C GLN A 13 5.58 19.26 -22.22
N LEU A 14 5.13 19.70 -23.39
CA LEU A 14 4.18 18.95 -24.21
C LEU A 14 4.73 17.56 -24.56
N ALA A 15 6.01 17.46 -24.92
CA ALA A 15 6.65 16.17 -25.20
C ALA A 15 6.74 15.26 -23.94
N LEU A 16 7.08 15.82 -22.77
CA LEU A 16 7.12 15.05 -21.52
C LEU A 16 5.71 14.61 -21.08
N GLY A 17 4.73 15.51 -21.15
CA GLY A 17 3.33 15.20 -20.83
C GLY A 17 2.75 14.14 -21.75
N THR A 18 3.01 14.23 -23.05
CA THR A 18 2.58 13.19 -24.02
C THR A 18 3.32 11.87 -23.78
N ALA A 19 4.60 11.88 -23.42
CA ALA A 19 5.32 10.66 -23.05
C ALA A 19 4.74 10.00 -21.80
N VAL A 20 4.43 10.76 -20.74
CA VAL A 20 3.76 10.24 -19.53
C VAL A 20 2.40 9.64 -19.89
N ALA A 21 1.59 10.36 -20.66
CA ALA A 21 0.27 9.89 -21.08
C ALA A 21 0.37 8.61 -21.91
N ALA A 22 1.30 8.56 -22.87
CA ALA A 22 1.53 7.39 -23.69
C ALA A 22 1.95 6.17 -22.85
N VAL A 23 2.85 6.34 -21.88
CA VAL A 23 3.25 5.25 -20.96
C VAL A 23 2.05 4.75 -20.14
N MET A 24 1.22 5.66 -19.62
CA MET A 24 0.03 5.30 -18.84
C MET A 24 -1.04 4.59 -19.68
N VAL A 25 -1.29 5.07 -20.90
CA VAL A 25 -2.21 4.42 -21.86
C VAL A 25 -1.68 3.05 -22.25
N THR A 26 -0.38 2.92 -22.54
CA THR A 26 0.25 1.62 -22.86
C THR A 26 0.11 0.63 -21.69
N LEU A 27 0.32 1.10 -20.46
CA LEU A 27 0.14 0.31 -19.24
C LEU A 27 -1.31 -0.16 -19.05
N ALA A 28 -2.28 0.74 -19.26
CA ALA A 28 -3.70 0.43 -19.16
C ALA A 28 -4.12 -0.58 -20.24
N TRP A 29 -3.69 -0.35 -21.48
CA TRP A 29 -3.97 -1.24 -22.61
C TRP A 29 -3.36 -2.63 -22.42
N LEU A 30 -2.10 -2.73 -21.98
CA LEU A 30 -1.46 -4.00 -21.65
C LEU A 30 -2.19 -4.72 -20.52
N GLY A 31 -2.62 -3.99 -19.49
CA GLY A 31 -3.38 -4.53 -18.38
C GLY A 31 -4.74 -5.10 -18.80
N ALA A 32 -5.43 -4.46 -19.74
CA ALA A 32 -6.73 -4.88 -20.24
C ALA A 32 -6.64 -6.01 -21.28
N CYS A 33 -5.71 -5.92 -22.24
CA CYS A 33 -5.70 -6.79 -23.42
C CYS A 33 -4.67 -7.93 -23.34
N ARG A 34 -3.60 -7.81 -22.55
CA ARG A 34 -2.47 -8.76 -22.54
C ARG A 34 -1.96 -9.00 -21.11
N ARG A 35 -2.82 -9.54 -20.25
CA ARG A 35 -2.56 -9.74 -18.81
C ARG A 35 -1.25 -10.48 -18.51
N THR A 36 -0.91 -11.53 -19.25
CA THR A 36 0.34 -12.29 -19.07
C THR A 36 1.58 -11.43 -19.32
N LEU A 37 1.57 -10.66 -20.41
CA LEU A 37 2.66 -9.74 -20.74
C LEU A 37 2.74 -8.60 -19.72
N TYR A 38 1.59 -8.07 -19.30
CA TYR A 38 1.51 -7.05 -18.25
C TYR A 38 2.14 -7.55 -16.94
N VAL A 39 1.82 -8.77 -16.48
CA VAL A 39 2.40 -9.31 -15.25
C VAL A 39 3.92 -9.42 -15.31
N ARG A 40 4.47 -9.83 -16.47
CA ARG A 40 5.92 -9.93 -16.69
C ARG A 40 6.62 -8.57 -16.73
N TRP A 41 5.99 -7.56 -17.33
CA TRP A 41 6.59 -6.24 -17.55
C TRP A 41 6.10 -5.14 -16.60
N ARG A 42 5.27 -5.46 -15.60
CA ARG A 42 4.68 -4.45 -14.70
C ARG A 42 5.74 -3.63 -13.95
N GLU A 43 6.81 -4.29 -13.47
CA GLU A 43 7.84 -3.66 -12.64
C GLU A 43 8.68 -2.67 -13.46
N PRO A 44 9.24 -3.03 -14.64
CA PRO A 44 9.95 -2.09 -15.47
C PRO A 44 9.05 -0.98 -16.02
N LEU A 45 7.79 -1.27 -16.39
CA LEU A 45 6.88 -0.23 -16.89
C LEU A 45 6.47 0.76 -15.80
N ALA A 46 6.20 0.28 -14.57
CA ALA A 46 5.94 1.16 -13.43
C ALA A 46 7.17 2.02 -13.09
N THR A 47 8.37 1.43 -13.20
CA THR A 47 9.65 2.13 -13.00
C THR A 47 9.87 3.21 -14.05
N LEU A 48 9.58 2.91 -15.31
CA LEU A 48 9.67 3.87 -16.40
C LEU A 48 8.70 5.04 -16.17
N GLY A 49 7.44 4.74 -15.82
CA GLY A 49 6.46 5.77 -15.47
C GLY A 49 6.91 6.65 -14.31
N ALA A 50 7.45 6.04 -13.25
CA ALA A 50 8.01 6.74 -12.09
C ALA A 50 9.20 7.63 -12.46
N LEU A 51 10.08 7.17 -13.35
CA LEU A 51 11.22 7.92 -13.83
C LEU A 51 10.78 9.13 -14.65
N VAL A 52 9.88 8.94 -15.62
CA VAL A 52 9.37 10.04 -16.46
C VAL A 52 8.65 11.08 -15.59
N TYR A 53 7.86 10.62 -14.62
CA TYR A 53 7.20 11.52 -13.67
C TYR A 53 8.21 12.31 -12.82
N SER A 54 9.28 11.66 -12.34
CA SER A 54 10.34 12.34 -11.57
C SER A 54 11.02 13.43 -12.39
N VAL A 55 11.30 13.15 -13.67
CA VAL A 55 11.86 14.12 -14.61
C VAL A 55 10.92 15.30 -14.79
N ALA A 56 9.66 15.03 -15.08
CA ALA A 56 8.65 16.07 -15.27
C ALA A 56 8.47 16.94 -14.02
N ALA A 57 8.44 16.34 -12.83
CA ALA A 57 8.29 17.05 -11.57
C ALA A 57 9.50 17.92 -11.22
N VAL A 58 10.74 17.46 -11.47
CA VAL A 58 11.94 18.31 -11.28
C VAL A 58 11.95 19.46 -12.28
N GLU A 59 11.62 19.21 -13.54
CA GLU A 59 11.52 20.28 -14.56
C GLU A 59 10.44 21.30 -14.18
N GLU A 60 9.31 20.85 -13.66
CA GLU A 60 8.25 21.73 -13.16
C GLU A 60 8.71 22.52 -11.92
N ALA A 61 9.39 21.88 -10.98
CA ALA A 61 9.98 22.57 -9.83
C ALA A 61 10.99 23.64 -10.26
N LEU A 62 11.82 23.36 -11.26
CA LEU A 62 12.77 24.34 -11.80
C LEU A 62 12.10 25.53 -12.53
N ARG A 63 10.85 25.36 -13.00
CA ARG A 63 10.11 26.38 -13.77
C ARG A 63 9.14 27.18 -12.93
N SER A 64 8.38 26.49 -12.09
CA SER A 64 7.52 27.11 -11.11
C SER A 64 8.36 28.04 -10.25
N SER A 65 7.81 29.21 -9.91
CA SER A 65 8.43 30.09 -8.93
C SER A 65 8.41 29.37 -7.59
N ILE A 66 9.43 28.54 -7.33
CA ILE A 66 9.69 27.98 -6.00
C ILE A 66 9.65 29.13 -4.97
N GLY A 67 10.08 30.33 -5.38
CA GLY A 67 9.95 31.56 -4.60
C GLY A 67 8.56 31.85 -4.04
N SER A 68 7.51 31.83 -4.87
CA SER A 68 6.16 32.17 -4.39
C SER A 68 5.60 31.13 -3.41
N HIS A 69 6.01 29.87 -3.52
CA HIS A 69 5.62 28.80 -2.59
C HIS A 69 6.46 28.81 -1.31
N VAL A 70 7.75 29.13 -1.42
CA VAL A 70 8.67 29.25 -0.28
C VAL A 70 8.29 30.46 0.58
N GLU A 71 7.89 31.58 -0.02
CA GLU A 71 7.43 32.77 0.70
C GLU A 71 6.25 32.47 1.66
N ARG A 72 5.39 31.50 1.31
CA ARG A 72 4.22 31.11 2.12
C ARG A 72 4.55 30.36 3.42
N HIS A 73 5.82 30.02 3.68
CA HIS A 73 6.20 29.31 4.89
C HIS A 73 5.99 30.10 6.20
N GLY A 74 5.82 31.43 6.12
CA GLY A 74 5.66 32.31 7.28
C GLY A 74 6.80 32.24 8.31
N GLY A 75 8.02 31.88 7.90
CA GLY A 75 9.19 31.74 8.78
C GLY A 75 9.25 30.42 9.57
N SER A 76 8.32 29.49 9.37
CA SER A 76 8.35 28.19 10.06
C SER A 76 9.18 27.16 9.30
N THR A 77 10.21 26.61 9.97
CA THR A 77 11.09 25.55 9.45
C THR A 77 10.32 24.29 9.04
N LEU A 78 9.29 23.91 9.81
CA LEU A 78 8.46 22.74 9.51
C LEU A 78 7.56 22.96 8.30
N ARG A 79 7.01 24.18 8.13
CA ARG A 79 6.22 24.51 6.93
C ARG A 79 7.07 24.54 5.68
N LEU A 80 8.31 25.02 5.78
CA LEU A 80 9.29 24.99 4.68
C LEU A 80 9.66 23.55 4.31
N LEU A 81 9.97 22.70 5.29
CA LEU A 81 10.23 21.28 5.03
C LEU A 81 9.01 20.61 4.40
N GLY A 82 7.82 20.88 4.94
CA GLY A 82 6.56 20.35 4.41
C GLY A 82 6.28 20.81 2.98
N SER A 83 6.53 22.08 2.64
CA SER A 83 6.33 22.58 1.28
C SER A 83 7.36 22.00 0.31
N MET A 84 8.64 21.93 0.69
CA MET A 84 9.67 21.27 -0.12
C MET A 84 9.37 19.79 -0.33
N ALA A 85 8.90 19.10 0.70
CA ALA A 85 8.56 17.70 0.59
C ALA A 85 7.29 17.50 -0.27
N ALA A 86 6.26 18.34 -0.11
CA ALA A 86 5.02 18.27 -0.90
C ALA A 86 5.24 18.50 -2.40
N HIS A 87 6.19 19.38 -2.75
CA HIS A 87 6.58 19.63 -4.15
C HIS A 87 7.74 18.72 -4.59
N SER A 88 8.25 17.87 -3.70
CA SER A 88 9.26 16.90 -4.07
C SER A 88 8.59 15.75 -4.85
N PRO A 89 9.14 15.35 -6.01
CA PRO A 89 8.70 14.12 -6.66
C PRO A 89 8.74 12.90 -5.74
N ALA A 90 9.52 12.98 -4.66
CA ALA A 90 9.67 11.94 -3.67
C ALA A 90 8.39 11.56 -2.93
N ILE A 91 7.60 12.53 -2.51
CA ILE A 91 6.35 12.22 -1.79
C ILE A 91 5.36 11.57 -2.74
N MET A 92 5.22 12.09 -3.95
CA MET A 92 4.28 11.53 -4.93
C MET A 92 4.67 10.11 -5.33
N LEU A 93 5.97 9.83 -5.50
CA LEU A 93 6.45 8.47 -5.73
C LEU A 93 6.29 7.55 -4.52
N LEU A 94 6.50 8.06 -3.30
CA LEU A 94 6.22 7.31 -2.06
C LEU A 94 4.74 6.92 -1.99
N LEU A 95 3.83 7.86 -2.24
CA LEU A 95 2.39 7.61 -2.24
C LEU A 95 1.99 6.64 -3.35
N TYR A 96 2.54 6.81 -4.56
CA TYR A 96 2.30 5.90 -5.67
C TYR A 96 2.79 4.49 -5.36
N ALA A 97 4.01 4.36 -4.83
CA ALA A 97 4.58 3.08 -4.43
C ALA A 97 3.74 2.45 -3.31
N ALA A 98 3.47 3.18 -2.23
CA ALA A 98 2.66 2.71 -1.10
C ALA A 98 1.28 2.23 -1.56
N ARG A 99 0.63 2.96 -2.48
CA ARG A 99 -0.64 2.55 -3.08
C ARG A 99 -0.49 1.30 -3.94
N LEU A 100 0.55 1.22 -4.79
CA LEU A 100 0.80 0.01 -5.59
C LEU A 100 1.01 -1.22 -4.69
N TYR A 101 1.73 -1.05 -3.58
CA TYR A 101 1.96 -2.09 -2.59
C TYR A 101 0.67 -2.48 -1.87
N ALA A 102 -0.11 -1.51 -1.39
CA ALA A 102 -1.34 -1.78 -0.65
C ALA A 102 -2.42 -2.43 -1.53
N VAL A 103 -2.57 -1.97 -2.78
CA VAL A 103 -3.63 -2.40 -3.69
C VAL A 103 -3.25 -3.68 -4.43
N LYS A 104 -1.98 -3.86 -4.81
CA LYS A 104 -1.56 -4.97 -5.68
C LYS A 104 -0.59 -5.95 -5.02
N GLY A 105 -0.03 -5.67 -3.84
CA GLY A 105 0.71 -6.62 -3.00
C GLY A 105 1.92 -7.31 -3.64
N ARG A 106 2.48 -6.76 -4.73
CA ARG A 106 3.30 -7.53 -5.67
C ARG A 106 4.52 -6.80 -6.26
N LEU A 107 5.07 -5.78 -5.61
CA LEU A 107 6.44 -5.35 -6.00
C LEU A 107 7.44 -6.20 -5.21
N SER A 108 8.44 -6.78 -5.88
CA SER A 108 9.51 -7.46 -5.16
C SER A 108 10.37 -6.47 -4.37
N LEU A 109 10.75 -6.83 -3.13
CA LEU A 109 11.66 -6.01 -2.31
C LEU A 109 13.02 -5.81 -3.02
N ALA A 110 13.49 -6.84 -3.72
CA ALA A 110 14.72 -6.79 -4.54
C ALA A 110 14.64 -5.69 -5.61
N TRP A 111 13.51 -5.58 -6.32
CA TRP A 111 13.30 -4.52 -7.31
C TRP A 111 13.28 -3.13 -6.65
N GLY A 112 12.61 -3.00 -5.50
CA GLY A 112 12.59 -1.76 -4.72
C GLY A 112 13.98 -1.28 -4.32
N MET A 113 14.85 -2.19 -3.86
CA MET A 113 16.23 -1.88 -3.48
C MET A 113 17.09 -1.34 -4.64
N VAL A 114 16.80 -1.75 -5.89
CA VAL A 114 17.55 -1.28 -7.07
C VAL A 114 16.94 0.00 -7.64
N VAL A 115 15.61 0.03 -7.78
CA VAL A 115 14.93 1.12 -8.49
C VAL A 115 14.81 2.38 -7.66
N GLN A 116 14.60 2.28 -6.35
CA GLN A 116 14.45 3.48 -5.52
C GLN A 116 15.70 4.35 -5.47
N PRO A 117 16.93 3.80 -5.30
CA PRO A 117 18.15 4.59 -5.43
C PRO A 117 18.33 5.21 -6.81
N LEU A 118 17.98 4.49 -7.88
CA LEU A 118 18.04 5.02 -9.24
C LEU A 118 17.09 6.20 -9.44
N LEU A 119 15.86 6.11 -8.93
CA LEU A 119 14.88 7.21 -8.97
C LEU A 119 15.31 8.39 -8.09
N ALA A 120 15.94 8.12 -6.94
CA ALA A 120 16.48 9.13 -6.04
C ALA A 120 17.71 9.85 -6.61
N ALA A 121 18.52 9.18 -7.44
CA ALA A 121 19.72 9.78 -8.03
C ALA A 121 19.39 10.99 -8.90
N TYR A 122 18.28 10.95 -9.66
CA TYR A 122 17.90 12.04 -10.56
C TYR A 122 17.65 13.39 -9.86
N PRO A 123 16.79 13.51 -8.83
CA PRO A 123 16.63 14.75 -8.09
C PRO A 123 17.87 15.14 -7.28
N ILE A 124 18.75 14.20 -6.90
CA ILE A 124 20.03 14.51 -6.25
C ILE A 124 21.00 15.19 -7.24
N ILE A 125 21.15 14.63 -8.45
CA ILE A 125 22.00 15.20 -9.51
C ILE A 125 21.53 16.63 -9.87
N ASN A 126 20.21 16.85 -9.89
CA ASN A 126 19.62 18.17 -10.15
C ASN A 126 19.49 19.05 -8.89
N GLY A 127 19.89 18.55 -7.71
CA GLY A 127 19.72 19.22 -6.42
C GLY A 127 20.41 20.58 -6.36
N ARG A 128 21.60 20.72 -6.97
CA ARG A 128 22.31 22.01 -7.03
C ARG A 128 21.49 23.10 -7.73
N ARG A 129 20.81 22.78 -8.83
CA ARG A 129 19.99 23.76 -9.57
C ARG A 129 18.77 24.17 -8.76
N LEU A 130 18.11 23.20 -8.12
CA LEU A 130 16.98 23.44 -7.22
C LEU A 130 17.41 24.31 -6.02
N CYS A 131 18.59 24.05 -5.44
CA CYS A 131 19.11 24.82 -4.33
C CYS A 131 19.50 26.24 -4.69
N VAL A 132 20.06 26.50 -5.88
CA VAL A 132 20.32 27.86 -6.35
C VAL A 132 19.01 28.67 -6.40
N LEU A 133 17.94 28.09 -6.96
CA LEU A 133 16.64 28.75 -7.02
C LEU A 133 16.02 28.96 -5.63
N ALA A 134 16.15 27.97 -4.74
CA ALA A 134 15.63 28.06 -3.38
C ALA A 134 16.37 29.13 -2.57
N LEU A 135 17.69 29.25 -2.71
CA LEU A 135 18.51 30.21 -1.94
C LEU A 135 18.41 31.66 -2.44
N ASP A 136 17.92 31.87 -3.66
CA ASP A 136 17.64 33.21 -4.20
C ASP A 136 16.47 33.91 -3.46
N THR A 137 15.69 33.12 -2.72
CA THR A 137 14.55 33.61 -1.93
C THR A 137 14.98 34.17 -0.58
N ARG A 138 14.43 35.33 -0.18
CA ARG A 138 14.84 36.03 1.05
C ARG A 138 14.48 35.21 2.30
N GLY A 139 15.45 35.03 3.21
CA GLY A 139 15.26 34.39 4.51
C GLY A 139 15.48 32.87 4.55
N THR A 140 15.51 32.22 3.39
CA THR A 140 15.71 30.77 3.25
C THR A 140 17.07 30.26 3.75
N PRO A 141 18.21 30.96 3.58
CA PRO A 141 19.51 30.46 4.02
C PRO A 141 19.59 30.17 5.53
N ALA A 142 19.02 31.06 6.36
CA ALA A 142 19.01 30.89 7.81
C ALA A 142 18.13 29.71 8.25
N LEU A 143 16.97 29.53 7.59
CA LEU A 143 16.07 28.42 7.86
C LEU A 143 16.66 27.07 7.45
N MET A 144 17.41 27.02 6.35
CA MET A 144 18.11 25.81 5.90
C MET A 144 19.18 25.37 6.89
N HIS A 145 19.93 26.32 7.44
CA HIS A 145 20.94 26.03 8.46
C HIS A 145 20.31 25.44 9.73
N GLU A 146 19.24 26.06 10.22
CA GLU A 146 18.50 25.57 11.39
C GLU A 146 17.86 24.20 11.12
N LEU A 147 17.31 23.98 9.92
CA LEU A 147 16.74 22.70 9.52
C LEU A 147 17.81 21.61 9.48
N ARG A 148 18.97 21.86 8.87
CA ARG A 148 20.11 20.93 8.87
C ARG A 148 20.51 20.58 10.30
N ARG A 149 20.64 21.57 11.19
CA ARG A 149 20.98 21.35 12.59
C ARG A 149 19.96 20.46 13.30
N ARG A 150 18.67 20.70 13.12
CA ARG A 150 17.61 19.85 13.71
C ARG A 150 17.61 18.44 13.14
N LEU A 151 17.79 18.29 11.83
CA LEU A 151 17.89 16.98 11.20
C LEU A 151 19.12 16.21 11.71
N ALA A 152 20.25 16.88 11.89
CA ALA A 152 21.43 16.27 12.50
C ALA A 152 21.19 15.80 13.94
N LEU A 153 20.41 16.55 14.73
CA LEU A 153 20.03 16.14 16.09
C LEU A 153 19.08 14.94 16.11
N ILE A 154 18.11 14.87 15.19
CA ILE A 154 17.10 13.81 15.16
C ILE A 154 17.67 12.50 14.58
N PHE A 155 18.45 12.61 13.49
CA PHE A 155 18.90 11.44 12.72
C PHE A 155 20.37 11.07 12.99
N GLY A 156 21.12 11.88 13.74
CA GLY A 156 22.49 11.59 14.17
C GLY A 156 23.57 11.68 13.08
N ALA A 157 24.61 10.86 13.24
CA ALA A 157 25.90 10.85 12.52
C ALA A 157 25.91 10.85 10.96
N PRO A 158 24.88 10.46 10.17
CA PRO A 158 25.00 10.49 8.70
C PRO A 158 25.31 11.87 8.11
N PHE A 159 25.04 12.97 8.81
CA PHE A 159 25.41 14.32 8.35
C PHE A 159 26.90 14.64 8.51
N VAL A 160 27.61 13.94 9.41
CA VAL A 160 29.02 14.20 9.72
C VAL A 160 29.94 13.82 8.55
N LEU A 161 29.54 12.83 7.75
CA LEU A 161 30.29 12.41 6.56
C LEU A 161 30.25 13.45 5.42
N LEU A 162 29.26 14.35 5.42
CA LEU A 162 29.17 15.45 4.45
C LEU A 162 29.89 16.73 4.92
N ASP A 163 30.26 16.81 6.20
CA ASP A 163 31.06 17.92 6.76
C ASP A 163 32.55 17.76 6.43
N THR A 164 32.84 17.75 5.13
CA THR A 164 34.22 17.89 4.65
C THR A 164 34.45 19.36 4.35
N THR A 165 34.94 20.15 5.31
CA THR A 165 35.94 21.25 5.18
C THR A 165 35.73 22.37 6.19
N ALA A 166 36.84 22.81 6.78
CA ALA A 166 36.91 23.86 7.80
C ALA A 166 37.19 25.27 7.27
N ASP A 167 37.23 25.49 5.95
CA ASP A 167 37.54 26.80 5.35
C ASP A 167 36.65 27.07 4.13
N ARG A 168 35.38 27.42 4.38
CA ARG A 168 34.41 27.70 3.31
C ARG A 168 33.80 29.10 3.46
N SER A 169 33.74 29.82 2.35
CA SER A 169 33.10 31.14 2.29
C SER A 169 31.61 31.03 2.64
N ALA A 170 31.04 32.06 3.28
CA ALA A 170 29.65 32.05 3.74
C ALA A 170 28.63 31.69 2.64
N SER A 171 28.88 32.07 1.37
CA SER A 171 28.00 31.71 0.26
C SER A 171 28.03 30.23 -0.09
N SER A 172 29.17 29.55 0.10
CA SER A 172 29.30 28.11 -0.14
C SER A 172 28.64 27.28 0.96
N ALA A 173 28.69 27.75 2.21
CA ALA A 173 28.06 27.08 3.35
C ALA A 173 26.53 26.92 3.17
N HIS A 174 25.84 27.98 2.73
CA HIS A 174 24.38 27.91 2.52
C HIS A 174 23.96 26.95 1.40
N MET A 175 24.78 26.86 0.33
CA MET A 175 24.55 25.91 -0.76
C MET A 175 24.67 24.47 -0.27
N GLU A 176 25.67 24.19 0.56
CA GLU A 176 25.90 22.86 1.13
C GLU A 176 24.82 22.46 2.11
N ASP A 177 24.37 23.40 2.95
CA ASP A 177 23.23 23.19 3.84
C ASP A 177 21.98 22.80 3.05
N CYS A 178 21.69 23.52 1.96
CA CYS A 178 20.55 23.21 1.10
C CYS A 178 20.69 21.83 0.43
N ILE A 179 21.87 21.53 -0.15
CA ILE A 179 22.10 20.25 -0.82
C ILE A 179 22.00 19.09 0.17
N ALA A 180 22.53 19.25 1.39
CA ALA A 180 22.46 18.24 2.44
C ALA A 180 21.01 17.97 2.87
N VAL A 181 20.22 19.03 3.10
CA VAL A 181 18.79 18.91 3.44
C VAL A 181 18.00 18.28 2.30
N HIS A 182 18.23 18.69 1.05
CA HIS A 182 17.57 18.13 -0.13
C HIS A 182 17.90 16.65 -0.33
N ALA A 183 19.19 16.30 -0.32
CA ALA A 183 19.64 14.91 -0.45
C ALA A 183 19.07 14.03 0.67
N PHE A 184 19.11 14.52 1.91
CA PHE A 184 18.51 13.82 3.05
C PHE A 184 17.01 13.59 2.85
N THR A 185 16.27 14.62 2.46
CA THR A 185 14.82 14.54 2.24
C THR A 185 14.50 13.56 1.12
N VAL A 186 15.26 13.60 0.02
CA VAL A 186 15.11 12.64 -1.09
C VAL A 186 15.40 11.22 -0.61
N VAL A 187 16.50 10.96 0.08
CA VAL A 187 16.84 9.62 0.57
C VAL A 187 15.79 9.11 1.56
N LEU A 188 15.36 9.95 2.49
CA LEU A 188 14.34 9.59 3.48
C LEU A 188 13.02 9.22 2.79
N CYS A 189 12.54 10.06 1.85
CA CYS A 189 11.24 9.89 1.21
C CYS A 189 11.24 8.87 0.06
N MET A 190 12.32 8.74 -0.71
CA MET A 190 12.41 7.82 -1.86
C MET A 190 12.94 6.43 -1.52
N VAL A 191 13.73 6.31 -0.45
CA VAL A 191 14.45 5.06 -0.14
C VAL A 191 14.02 4.54 1.23
N ALA A 192 14.27 5.30 2.30
CA ALA A 192 14.07 4.77 3.65
C ALA A 192 12.58 4.49 3.95
N LEU A 193 11.70 5.48 3.76
CA LEU A 193 10.27 5.33 4.05
C LEU A 193 9.60 4.25 3.19
N PRO A 194 9.80 4.19 1.87
CA PRO A 194 9.26 3.10 1.06
C PRO A 194 9.76 1.73 1.52
N LEU A 195 11.07 1.54 1.75
CA LEU A 195 11.60 0.25 2.20
C LEU A 195 11.04 -0.17 3.56
N LEU A 196 10.89 0.76 4.49
CA LEU A 196 10.26 0.51 5.79
C LEU A 196 8.79 0.11 5.63
N ALA A 197 8.05 0.81 4.76
CA ALA A 197 6.67 0.47 4.44
C ALA A 197 6.57 -0.94 3.86
N VAL A 198 7.40 -1.28 2.87
CA VAL A 198 7.43 -2.62 2.26
C VAL A 198 7.73 -3.70 3.29
N ARG A 199 8.74 -3.48 4.14
CA ARG A 199 9.08 -4.40 5.22
C ARG A 199 7.92 -4.61 6.19
N ALA A 200 7.23 -3.53 6.58
CA ALA A 200 6.07 -3.62 7.47
C ALA A 200 4.92 -4.42 6.82
N PHE A 201 4.65 -4.19 5.53
CA PHE A 201 3.64 -4.94 4.78
C PHE A 201 3.99 -6.42 4.61
N GLU A 202 5.24 -6.75 4.31
CA GLU A 202 5.68 -8.15 4.22
C GLU A 202 5.54 -8.86 5.57
N GLN A 203 5.93 -8.21 6.67
CA GLN A 203 5.76 -8.77 8.01
C GLN A 203 4.29 -9.02 8.33
N ARG A 204 3.40 -8.07 7.99
CA ARG A 204 1.95 -8.24 8.18
C ARG A 204 1.41 -9.40 7.34
N ARG A 205 1.83 -9.52 6.07
CA ARG A 205 1.42 -10.60 5.19
C ARG A 205 1.87 -11.97 5.70
N ARG A 206 3.12 -12.09 6.16
CA ARG A 206 3.63 -13.34 6.77
C ARG A 206 2.84 -13.75 8.01
N ARG A 207 2.42 -12.78 8.84
CA ARG A 207 1.58 -13.06 10.02
C ARG A 207 0.19 -13.57 9.62
N LEU A 208 -0.44 -12.91 8.64
CA LEU A 208 -1.75 -13.33 8.13
C LEU A 208 -1.67 -14.71 7.47
N GLN A 209 -0.62 -14.97 6.70
CA GLN A 209 -0.41 -16.27 6.07
C GLN A 209 -0.25 -17.39 7.11
N LYS A 210 0.55 -17.17 8.16
CA LYS A 210 0.67 -18.15 9.26
C LYS A 210 -0.67 -18.40 9.96
N CYS A 211 -1.44 -17.35 10.23
CA CYS A 211 -2.76 -17.49 10.83
C CYS A 211 -3.71 -18.31 9.94
N TRP A 212 -3.64 -18.10 8.62
CA TRP A 212 -4.42 -18.86 7.65
C TRP A 212 -3.99 -20.33 7.61
N GLU A 213 -2.68 -20.59 7.54
CA GLU A 213 -2.11 -21.95 7.56
C GLU A 213 -2.51 -22.70 8.85
N GLU A 214 -2.45 -22.05 10.01
CA GLU A 214 -2.91 -22.62 11.29
C GLU A 214 -4.41 -22.90 11.29
N GLN A 215 -5.23 -22.01 10.71
CA GLN A 215 -6.66 -22.20 10.61
C GLN A 215 -7.01 -23.36 9.68
N GLN A 216 -6.30 -23.48 8.55
CA GLN A 216 -6.47 -24.57 7.60
C GLN A 216 -6.04 -25.92 8.20
N GLN A 217 -4.94 -25.94 8.97
CA GLN A 217 -4.52 -27.14 9.72
C GLN A 217 -5.54 -27.57 10.77
N ARG A 218 -6.13 -26.62 11.51
CA ARG A 218 -7.19 -26.94 12.48
C ARG A 218 -8.46 -27.46 11.81
N ALA A 219 -8.84 -26.87 10.68
CA ALA A 219 -9.99 -27.35 9.90
C ALA A 219 -9.74 -28.78 9.38
N ALA A 220 -8.55 -29.05 8.84
CA ALA A 220 -8.16 -30.39 8.39
C ALA A 220 -8.15 -31.42 9.54
N GLN A 221 -7.60 -31.05 10.70
CA GLN A 221 -7.62 -31.92 11.89
C GLN A 221 -9.04 -32.17 12.41
N ALA A 222 -9.91 -31.16 12.38
CA ALA A 222 -11.30 -31.32 12.77
C ALA A 222 -12.07 -32.23 11.79
N ALA A 223 -11.81 -32.11 10.50
CA ALA A 223 -12.37 -33.00 9.48
C ALA A 223 -11.89 -34.44 9.64
N GLU A 224 -10.59 -34.65 9.90
CA GLU A 224 -10.03 -35.98 10.17
C GLU A 224 -10.59 -36.59 11.46
N GLN A 225 -10.73 -35.79 12.52
CA GLN A 225 -11.38 -36.24 13.76
C GLN A 225 -12.85 -36.59 13.54
N ALA A 226 -13.59 -35.77 12.78
CA ALA A 226 -14.98 -36.06 12.43
C ALA A 226 -15.07 -37.37 11.64
N HIS A 227 -14.26 -37.55 10.59
CA HIS A 227 -14.20 -38.77 9.79
C HIS A 227 -13.91 -40.01 10.65
N ASN A 228 -12.93 -39.94 11.55
CA ASN A 228 -12.65 -41.00 12.50
C ASN A 228 -13.84 -41.24 13.44
N TRP A 229 -14.53 -40.19 13.91
CA TRP A 229 -15.69 -40.34 14.79
C TRP A 229 -16.82 -41.15 14.16
N TRP A 230 -17.10 -40.95 12.86
CA TRP A 230 -18.08 -41.76 12.12
C TRP A 230 -17.67 -43.24 12.03
N MET A 231 -16.38 -43.52 11.90
CA MET A 231 -15.85 -44.89 11.80
C MET A 231 -15.92 -45.67 13.11
N TRP A 232 -15.79 -44.97 14.25
CA TRP A 232 -15.86 -45.56 15.60
C TRP A 232 -17.20 -45.35 16.29
N SER A 233 -18.17 -44.68 15.64
CA SER A 233 -19.53 -44.65 16.13
C SER A 233 -20.00 -46.11 16.17
N PRO A 234 -20.26 -46.67 17.37
CA PRO A 234 -20.73 -48.04 17.46
C PRO A 234 -21.98 -48.08 16.60
N VAL A 235 -21.94 -48.83 15.49
CA VAL A 235 -23.11 -49.13 14.68
C VAL A 235 -24.15 -49.59 15.67
N ASP A 236 -25.11 -48.70 15.95
CA ASP A 236 -26.18 -48.97 16.88
C ASP A 236 -26.86 -50.21 16.32
N LEU A 237 -26.58 -51.35 16.96
CA LEU A 237 -27.39 -52.54 16.85
C LEU A 237 -28.83 -52.05 16.98
N PRO A 238 -29.71 -52.41 16.03
CA PRO A 238 -31.04 -51.84 15.92
C PRO A 238 -31.69 -51.84 17.30
N PRO A 239 -32.24 -50.71 17.76
CA PRO A 239 -32.73 -50.58 19.12
C PRO A 239 -33.70 -51.72 19.39
N SER A 240 -33.30 -52.67 20.23
CA SER A 240 -34.21 -53.72 20.68
C SER A 240 -35.40 -53.02 21.30
N SER A 241 -36.57 -53.23 20.75
CA SER A 241 -37.83 -52.51 20.95
C SER A 241 -38.40 -52.52 22.38
N SER A 242 -37.62 -52.91 23.39
CA SER A 242 -38.04 -53.06 24.78
C SER A 242 -37.71 -51.87 25.70
N SER A 243 -36.80 -50.96 25.33
CA SER A 243 -36.35 -49.87 26.23
C SER A 243 -37.22 -48.61 26.20
N HIS A 244 -37.95 -48.35 25.11
CA HIS A 244 -38.87 -47.20 25.01
C HIS A 244 -40.06 -47.27 25.98
N GLN A 245 -40.43 -48.47 26.45
CA GLN A 245 -41.53 -48.62 27.40
C GLN A 245 -41.12 -48.28 28.84
N GLN A 246 -39.84 -48.44 29.20
CA GLN A 246 -39.39 -48.26 30.58
C GLN A 246 -39.01 -46.79 30.90
N GLN A 247 -38.62 -46.00 29.91
CA GLN A 247 -38.26 -44.59 30.10
C GLN A 247 -39.48 -43.67 30.19
N ARG A 248 -40.61 -44.01 29.54
CA ARG A 248 -41.89 -43.32 29.75
C ARG A 248 -42.48 -43.52 31.15
N GLN A 249 -42.18 -44.63 31.82
CA GLN A 249 -42.66 -44.85 33.20
C GLN A 249 -41.90 -44.03 34.25
N ARG A 250 -40.62 -43.69 34.03
CA ARG A 250 -39.84 -42.89 35.02
C ARG A 250 -40.16 -41.39 35.00
N GLN A 251 -40.63 -40.84 33.88
CA GLN A 251 -41.03 -39.42 33.83
C GLN A 251 -42.39 -39.14 34.50
N GLN A 252 -43.21 -40.16 34.77
CA GLN A 252 -44.48 -39.96 35.49
C GLN A 252 -44.37 -40.05 37.02
N GLN A 253 -43.23 -40.50 37.59
CA GLN A 253 -43.07 -40.61 39.05
C GLN A 253 -42.15 -39.56 39.68
N GLY A 254 -41.47 -38.73 38.90
CA GLY A 254 -40.51 -37.72 39.40
C GLY A 254 -41.11 -36.33 39.65
N GLY A 255 -42.37 -36.24 40.06
CA GLY A 255 -42.97 -34.99 40.53
C GLY A 255 -42.56 -34.73 41.97
N GLY A 256 -41.49 -33.94 42.19
CA GLY A 256 -41.22 -33.35 43.49
C GLY A 256 -39.75 -33.36 43.88
N GLY A 257 -39.22 -32.18 44.17
CA GLY A 257 -37.98 -32.02 44.93
C GLY A 257 -36.98 -31.12 44.25
N GLY A 258 -36.94 -29.88 44.71
CA GLY A 258 -36.00 -28.86 44.27
C GLY A 258 -34.55 -29.27 44.50
N GLY A 259 -33.69 -28.79 43.63
CA GLY A 259 -32.26 -28.97 43.70
C GLY A 259 -31.59 -28.04 42.72
N ALA A 260 -31.45 -26.78 43.13
CA ALA A 260 -30.65 -25.78 42.44
C ALA A 260 -29.20 -26.27 42.34
N ARG A 261 -28.89 -27.00 41.28
CA ARG A 261 -27.53 -27.36 40.91
C ARG A 261 -27.12 -26.41 39.79
N GLN A 262 -26.32 -25.41 40.14
CA GLN A 262 -25.59 -24.56 39.23
C GLN A 262 -24.80 -25.45 38.26
N GLN A 263 -25.40 -25.76 37.12
CA GLN A 263 -24.67 -26.17 35.93
C GLN A 263 -24.02 -24.88 35.42
N ALA A 264 -22.72 -24.78 35.64
CA ALA A 264 -21.87 -23.89 34.88
C ALA A 264 -22.13 -24.18 33.39
N ALA A 265 -22.90 -23.29 32.78
CA ALA A 265 -23.11 -23.25 31.35
C ALA A 265 -21.75 -23.01 30.70
N VAL A 266 -21.08 -24.11 30.35
CA VAL A 266 -20.27 -24.15 29.15
C VAL A 266 -21.24 -23.80 28.04
N GLN A 267 -21.33 -22.51 27.73
CA GLN A 267 -21.97 -22.03 26.53
C GLN A 267 -21.19 -22.69 25.39
N GLU A 268 -21.72 -23.79 24.87
CA GLU A 268 -21.48 -24.18 23.50
C GLU A 268 -21.59 -22.89 22.67
N PRO A 269 -20.56 -22.52 21.89
CA PRO A 269 -20.72 -21.44 20.94
C PRO A 269 -21.91 -21.83 20.09
N ARG A 270 -23.00 -21.06 20.22
CA ARG A 270 -24.22 -21.16 19.43
C ARG A 270 -23.80 -21.33 17.98
N GLN A 271 -23.72 -22.58 17.54
CA GLN A 271 -23.87 -22.93 16.15
C GLN A 271 -25.24 -22.37 15.79
N ARG A 272 -25.23 -21.32 14.98
CA ARG A 272 -26.38 -20.98 14.16
C ARG A 272 -26.61 -22.21 13.28
N ARG A 273 -27.41 -23.15 13.80
CA ARG A 273 -28.12 -24.14 12.98
C ARG A 273 -29.01 -23.32 12.07
N LEU A 274 -28.53 -23.07 10.86
CA LEU A 274 -29.39 -22.83 9.72
C LEU A 274 -30.20 -24.11 9.57
N TRP A 275 -31.48 -23.99 9.86
CA TRP A 275 -32.46 -25.03 9.60
C TRP A 275 -32.51 -25.25 8.09
N TRP A 276 -32.02 -26.38 7.62
CA TRP A 276 -32.49 -26.98 6.38
C TRP A 276 -33.44 -28.11 6.78
N ALA A 277 -34.65 -28.01 6.27
CA ALA A 277 -35.74 -28.90 6.55
C ALA A 277 -35.50 -30.25 5.85
N ASP A 278 -35.80 -31.31 6.60
CA ASP A 278 -35.97 -32.68 6.11
C ASP A 278 -36.92 -32.77 4.92
N GLY A 279 -36.59 -33.64 3.96
CA GLY A 279 -37.60 -34.29 3.14
C GLY A 279 -37.09 -34.79 1.79
N GLY A 280 -36.31 -35.87 1.77
CA GLY A 280 -36.03 -36.61 0.54
C GLY A 280 -35.10 -37.78 0.80
N SER A 281 -35.64 -38.99 0.79
CA SER A 281 -34.83 -40.20 0.62
C SER A 281 -34.39 -40.25 -0.85
N ASP A 282 -33.11 -40.42 -1.12
CA ASP A 282 -32.58 -41.39 -2.09
C ASP A 282 -31.05 -41.38 -2.02
N GLU A 283 -30.46 -42.57 -2.03
CA GLU A 283 -29.08 -42.91 -1.67
C GLU A 283 -28.01 -42.46 -2.70
N ASP A 284 -28.27 -41.39 -3.47
CA ASP A 284 -27.38 -40.89 -4.54
C ASP A 284 -26.90 -39.43 -4.33
N GLU A 285 -27.27 -38.74 -3.24
CA GLU A 285 -26.95 -37.31 -3.01
C GLU A 285 -25.64 -37.04 -2.23
N ASP A 286 -25.00 -38.06 -1.67
CA ASP A 286 -23.77 -37.89 -0.88
C ASP A 286 -22.52 -37.62 -1.74
N GLU A 287 -22.56 -37.90 -3.05
CA GLU A 287 -21.52 -37.43 -3.96
C GLU A 287 -21.65 -35.92 -4.22
N GLU A 288 -22.86 -35.36 -4.34
CA GLU A 288 -23.08 -33.95 -4.72
C GLU A 288 -22.68 -32.96 -3.61
N ALA A 289 -22.73 -33.37 -2.35
CA ALA A 289 -22.27 -32.56 -1.21
C ALA A 289 -20.74 -32.38 -1.16
N ALA A 290 -19.97 -33.33 -1.70
CA ALA A 290 -18.50 -33.22 -1.79
C ALA A 290 -18.05 -32.24 -2.88
N TRP A 291 -18.83 -32.10 -3.97
CA TRP A 291 -18.57 -31.08 -5.01
C TRP A 291 -18.84 -29.66 -4.51
N LEU A 292 -19.80 -29.47 -3.60
CA LEU A 292 -20.15 -28.16 -3.04
C LEU A 292 -19.10 -27.62 -2.05
N GLU A 293 -18.30 -28.47 -1.38
CA GLU A 293 -17.18 -28.02 -0.54
C GLU A 293 -15.94 -27.64 -1.36
N ASP A 294 -15.69 -28.33 -2.48
CA ASP A 294 -14.67 -27.93 -3.45
C ASP A 294 -15.09 -26.63 -4.15
N ASP A 295 -16.35 -26.46 -4.53
CA ASP A 295 -16.89 -25.21 -5.09
C ASP A 295 -16.88 -24.06 -4.07
N ALA A 296 -17.03 -24.32 -2.77
CA ALA A 296 -16.92 -23.29 -1.73
C ALA A 296 -15.46 -22.89 -1.46
N ALA A 297 -14.51 -23.82 -1.59
CA ALA A 297 -13.08 -23.54 -1.52
C ALA A 297 -12.58 -22.83 -2.79
N GLU A 298 -13.10 -23.21 -3.97
CA GLU A 298 -12.87 -22.52 -5.24
C GLU A 298 -13.54 -21.14 -5.23
N ALA A 299 -14.77 -20.99 -4.73
CA ALA A 299 -15.44 -19.70 -4.56
C ALA A 299 -14.75 -18.82 -3.50
N ALA A 300 -14.15 -19.38 -2.44
CA ALA A 300 -13.34 -18.62 -1.49
C ALA A 300 -11.96 -18.25 -2.07
N ALA A 301 -11.38 -19.10 -2.93
CA ALA A 301 -10.17 -18.78 -3.68
C ALA A 301 -10.45 -17.74 -4.78
N GLU A 302 -11.61 -17.80 -5.43
CA GLU A 302 -12.13 -16.83 -6.39
C GLU A 302 -12.55 -15.54 -5.70
N ASP A 303 -13.14 -15.53 -4.51
CA ASP A 303 -13.44 -14.34 -3.70
C ASP A 303 -12.14 -13.68 -3.20
N TRP A 304 -11.12 -14.48 -2.88
CA TRP A 304 -9.75 -13.97 -2.68
C TRP A 304 -9.12 -13.42 -3.97
N GLN A 305 -9.56 -13.90 -5.13
CA GLN A 305 -9.17 -13.42 -6.46
C GLN A 305 -10.02 -12.23 -6.95
N GLU A 306 -11.24 -12.04 -6.45
CA GLU A 306 -12.18 -10.94 -6.73
C GLU A 306 -12.01 -9.78 -5.76
N SER A 307 -11.53 -10.04 -4.54
CA SER A 307 -11.01 -9.01 -3.62
C SER A 307 -9.68 -8.40 -4.10
N ILE A 308 -9.16 -8.86 -5.25
CA ILE A 308 -8.20 -8.10 -6.06
C ILE A 308 -8.96 -6.92 -6.67
N PRO A 309 -8.76 -5.68 -6.19
CA PRO A 309 -9.51 -4.53 -6.68
C PRO A 309 -9.40 -4.44 -8.20
N ARG A 310 -10.56 -4.33 -8.87
CA ARG A 310 -10.68 -4.29 -10.34
C ARG A 310 -9.65 -3.27 -10.87
N PRO A 311 -8.68 -3.70 -11.70
CA PRO A 311 -7.50 -2.89 -12.03
C PRO A 311 -7.81 -1.58 -12.74
N LEU A 312 -9.01 -1.47 -13.34
CA LEU A 312 -9.52 -0.28 -14.01
C LEU A 312 -9.92 0.83 -13.04
N GLU A 313 -10.58 0.53 -11.91
CA GLU A 313 -10.97 1.55 -10.92
C GLU A 313 -9.76 2.18 -10.26
N GLY A 314 -8.71 1.39 -9.98
CA GLY A 314 -7.46 1.90 -9.42
C GLY A 314 -6.70 2.83 -10.37
N LEU A 315 -6.71 2.53 -11.68
CA LEU A 315 -6.08 3.35 -12.73
C LEU A 315 -6.90 4.60 -13.06
N LEU A 316 -8.23 4.49 -13.12
CA LEU A 316 -9.12 5.64 -13.28
C LEU A 316 -9.03 6.57 -12.07
N HIS A 317 -8.98 6.05 -10.85
CA HIS A 317 -8.78 6.90 -9.67
C HIS A 317 -7.38 7.50 -9.61
N LEU A 318 -6.33 6.78 -10.00
CA LEU A 318 -4.98 7.37 -10.08
C LEU A 318 -4.93 8.46 -11.14
N TYR A 319 -5.48 8.21 -12.33
CA TYR A 319 -5.60 9.20 -13.39
C TYR A 319 -6.42 10.41 -12.93
N PHE A 320 -7.60 10.21 -12.34
CA PHE A 320 -8.42 11.29 -11.77
C PHE A 320 -7.72 12.03 -10.64
N CYS A 321 -7.02 11.36 -9.72
CA CYS A 321 -6.28 12.04 -8.65
C CYS A 321 -5.08 12.82 -9.20
N THR A 322 -4.35 12.29 -10.18
CA THR A 322 -3.28 13.03 -10.86
C THR A 322 -3.82 14.18 -11.68
N CYS A 323 -4.93 13.99 -12.41
CA CYS A 323 -5.57 15.04 -13.20
C CYS A 323 -6.23 16.11 -12.32
N LEU A 324 -6.84 15.73 -11.19
CA LEU A 324 -7.44 16.67 -10.21
C LEU A 324 -6.36 17.42 -9.45
N SER A 325 -5.24 16.78 -9.08
CA SER A 325 -4.11 17.51 -8.48
C SER A 325 -3.46 18.46 -9.48
N TRP A 326 -3.31 18.05 -10.75
CA TRP A 326 -2.83 18.92 -11.82
C TRP A 326 -3.80 20.07 -12.12
N ALA A 327 -5.10 19.79 -12.25
CA ALA A 327 -6.13 20.78 -12.50
C ALA A 327 -6.31 21.75 -11.32
N ALA A 328 -6.24 21.26 -10.07
CA ALA A 328 -6.27 22.12 -8.88
C ALA A 328 -5.03 23.01 -8.80
N SER A 329 -3.85 22.49 -9.16
CA SER A 329 -2.61 23.28 -9.20
C SER A 329 -2.67 24.36 -10.29
N ALA A 330 -3.18 24.01 -11.48
CA ALA A 330 -3.37 24.95 -12.58
C ALA A 330 -4.45 26.01 -12.28
N TRP A 331 -5.55 25.62 -11.64
CA TRP A 331 -6.65 26.53 -11.27
C TRP A 331 -6.22 27.50 -10.15
N LEU A 332 -5.46 27.03 -9.16
CA LEU A 332 -4.86 27.88 -8.13
C LEU A 332 -3.82 28.85 -8.70
N ALA A 333 -3.08 28.46 -9.74
CA ALA A 333 -2.17 29.36 -10.44
C ALA A 333 -2.91 30.44 -11.25
N ALA A 334 -4.06 30.10 -11.85
CA ALA A 334 -4.87 31.03 -12.64
C ALA A 334 -5.66 32.05 -11.80
N LEU A 335 -6.01 31.72 -10.55
CA LEU A 335 -6.71 32.65 -9.64
C LEU A 335 -5.81 33.72 -9.01
N VAL A 336 -4.50 33.54 -9.10
CA VAL A 336 -3.48 34.42 -8.48
C VAL A 336 -2.80 35.30 -9.52
N ALA A 337 -3.02 35.04 -10.82
CA ALA A 337 -2.59 35.86 -11.95
C ALA A 337 -3.68 36.85 -12.35
#